data_AF-A0A1J4U8T1-F1
#
_entry.id   AF-A0A1J4U8T1-F1
#
_cell.length_a   1.000
_cell.length_b   1.000
_cell.length_c   1.000
_cell.angle_alpha   90.00
_cell.angle_beta   90.00
_cell.angle_gamma   90.00
#
_symmetry.space_group_name_H-M   'P 1'
#
loop_
_entity.id
_entity.type
_entity.pdbx_description
1 polymer ?
#
loop_
_entity_poly.entity_id
_entity_poly.type
_entity_poly.pdbx_seq_one_letter_code
_entity_poly.pdbx_strand_id
1 'polypeptide(L)'
;METSTETMAYLNEDKYNIKRNTSHMLVYGKILFKRSNIIEKIQNIAQKNLTLKTKYTKEEILMHKYSIDDFWGEMQRDFKNNDCMAFDLNSHLLMKNIIEMFIKIKGEYLKQPKEMAYAISDMDKKLGVYMKEFYNTGNMQDKLLIVPKILNHIYKLSGGKLPQKWQIK
;
A
#
# COMPACT_ATOMS: atom_id res chain seq x y z
N MET A 1 -4.28 30.50 16.21
CA MET A 1 -5.17 29.48 16.83
C MET A 1 -5.84 28.61 15.76
N GLU A 2 -6.10 29.13 14.57
CA GLU A 2 -6.73 28.42 13.46
C GLU A 2 -5.93 27.19 12.97
N THR A 3 -4.64 27.37 12.69
CA THR A 3 -3.76 26.31 12.15
C THR A 3 -3.61 25.08 13.07
N SER A 4 -3.61 25.28 14.39
CA SER A 4 -3.53 24.16 15.33
C SER A 4 -4.80 23.33 15.37
N THR A 5 -5.95 23.97 15.22
CA THR A 5 -7.25 23.29 15.17
C THR A 5 -7.37 22.48 13.87
N GLU A 6 -7.00 23.07 12.75
CA GLU A 6 -6.96 22.39 11.44
C GLU A 6 -6.02 21.18 11.46
N THR A 7 -4.82 21.33 12.02
CA THR A 7 -3.86 20.22 12.13
C THR A 7 -4.44 19.05 12.94
N MET A 8 -5.09 19.35 14.06
CA MET A 8 -5.71 18.32 14.89
C MET A 8 -6.92 17.66 14.18
N ALA A 9 -7.72 18.44 13.45
CA ALA A 9 -8.83 17.92 12.66
C ALA A 9 -8.32 16.94 11.58
N TYR A 10 -7.32 17.36 10.80
CA TYR A 10 -6.68 16.52 9.79
C TYR A 10 -6.15 15.20 10.37
N LEU A 11 -5.43 15.26 11.51
CA LEU A 11 -4.92 14.05 12.15
C LEU A 11 -6.03 13.12 12.63
N ASN A 12 -7.18 13.65 13.06
CA ASN A 12 -8.30 12.83 13.50
C ASN A 12 -9.00 12.10 12.34
N GLU A 13 -8.94 12.66 11.14
CA GLU A 13 -9.44 12.06 9.89
C GLU A 13 -8.46 11.00 9.36
N ASP A 14 -7.15 11.28 9.37
CA ASP A 14 -6.12 10.43 8.77
C ASP A 14 -5.76 9.17 9.59
N LYS A 15 -6.31 9.04 10.81
CA LYS A 15 -5.90 8.03 11.81
C LYS A 15 -6.00 6.56 11.37
N TYR A 16 -6.83 6.26 10.38
CA TYR A 16 -7.01 4.90 9.83
C TYR A 16 -6.47 4.76 8.39
N ASN A 17 -5.87 5.81 7.85
CA ASN A 17 -5.33 5.82 6.49
C ASN A 17 -4.10 4.90 6.38
N ILE A 18 -3.90 4.34 5.20
CA ILE A 18 -2.72 3.57 4.82
C ILE A 18 -1.47 4.45 4.67
N LYS A 19 -1.64 5.73 4.34
CA LYS A 19 -0.55 6.72 4.30
C LYS A 19 -0.64 7.60 5.54
N ARG A 20 0.35 7.51 6.43
CA ARG A 20 0.40 8.28 7.68
C ARG A 20 1.63 9.18 7.76
N ASN A 21 2.02 9.73 6.63
CA ASN A 21 3.26 10.51 6.49
C ASN A 21 3.30 11.70 7.44
N THR A 22 2.18 12.41 7.59
CA THR A 22 2.06 13.57 8.49
C THR A 22 2.20 13.14 9.95
N SER A 23 1.53 12.06 10.36
CA SER A 23 1.68 11.53 11.72
C SER A 23 3.12 11.09 12.00
N HIS A 24 3.76 10.41 11.04
CA HIS A 24 5.16 9.99 11.15
C HIS A 24 6.11 11.19 11.26
N MET A 25 5.93 12.21 10.42
CA MET A 25 6.73 13.43 10.45
C MET A 25 6.61 14.15 11.79
N LEU A 26 5.40 14.25 12.35
CA LEU A 26 5.19 14.95 13.62
C LEU A 26 5.78 14.21 14.82
N VAL A 27 5.73 12.88 14.81
CA VAL A 27 6.27 12.05 15.90
C VAL A 27 7.80 12.07 15.89
N TYR A 28 8.42 11.85 14.72
CA TYR A 28 9.88 11.68 14.62
C TYR A 28 10.62 12.95 14.22
N GLY A 29 9.91 14.03 13.90
CA GLY A 29 10.48 15.32 13.55
C GLY A 29 11.15 16.00 14.75
N LYS A 30 12.25 16.72 14.48
CA LYS A 30 12.93 17.53 15.50
C LYS A 30 12.21 18.88 15.66
N ILE A 31 11.73 19.16 16.87
CA ILE A 31 11.17 20.47 17.20
C ILE A 31 12.30 21.48 17.33
N LEU A 32 12.31 22.50 16.47
CA LEU A 32 13.31 23.57 16.51
C LEU A 32 12.89 24.72 17.45
N PHE A 33 11.59 24.93 17.64
CA PHE A 33 11.06 26.02 18.44
C PHE A 33 9.67 25.69 19.01
N LYS A 34 9.42 26.08 20.27
CA LYS A 34 8.14 25.85 20.97
C LYS A 34 7.81 27.03 21.88
N ARG A 35 6.64 27.65 21.69
CA ARG A 35 6.10 28.69 22.60
C ARG A 35 4.99 28.19 23.53
N SER A 36 4.34 27.08 23.18
CA SER A 36 3.20 26.53 23.94
C SER A 36 3.18 25.01 23.90
N ASN A 37 2.37 24.39 24.76
CA ASN A 37 2.18 22.94 24.84
C ASN A 37 1.38 22.33 23.68
N ILE A 38 1.02 23.13 22.67
CA ILE A 38 0.18 22.64 21.56
C ILE A 38 0.89 21.59 20.71
N ILE A 39 2.21 21.69 20.58
CA ILE A 39 3.03 20.74 19.82
C ILE A 39 2.96 19.35 20.48
N GLU A 40 3.03 19.26 21.81
CA GLU A 40 2.91 17.99 22.53
C GLU A 40 1.54 17.35 22.33
N LYS A 41 0.47 18.15 22.33
CA LYS A 41 -0.89 17.66 22.04
C LYS A 41 -0.97 17.07 20.62
N ILE A 42 -0.39 17.76 19.64
CA ILE A 42 -0.34 17.30 18.24
C ILE A 42 0.47 16.00 18.13
N GLN A 43 1.65 15.94 18.77
CA GLN A 43 2.50 14.74 18.78
C GLN A 43 1.80 13.55 19.45
N ASN A 44 1.05 13.76 20.53
CA ASN A 44 0.30 12.70 21.19
C ASN A 44 -0.81 12.12 20.28
N ILE A 45 -1.53 12.97 19.52
CA ILE A 45 -2.51 12.51 18.53
C ILE A 45 -1.82 11.71 17.43
N ALA A 46 -0.72 12.24 16.88
CA ALA A 46 0.04 11.59 15.83
C ALA A 46 0.62 10.22 16.29
N GLN A 47 1.15 10.14 17.50
CA GLN A 47 1.66 8.91 18.09
C GLN A 47 0.56 7.87 18.23
N LYS A 48 -0.63 8.28 18.69
CA LYS A 48 -1.81 7.41 18.76
C LYS A 48 -2.21 6.93 17.37
N ASN A 49 -2.19 7.79 16.36
CA ASN A 49 -2.52 7.39 14.99
C ASN A 49 -1.57 6.31 14.46
N LEU A 50 -0.28 6.37 14.79
CA LEU A 50 0.69 5.35 14.35
C LEU A 50 0.48 3.97 14.99
N THR A 51 -0.30 3.86 16.09
CA THR A 51 -0.62 2.57 16.72
C THR A 51 -1.95 1.98 16.27
N LEU A 52 -2.79 2.74 15.58
CA LEU A 52 -4.10 2.28 15.12
C LEU A 52 -3.98 1.38 13.89
N LYS A 53 -4.83 0.35 13.80
CA LYS A 53 -4.93 -0.45 12.57
C LYS A 53 -5.59 0.34 11.46
N THR A 54 -5.17 0.13 10.22
CA THR A 54 -5.90 0.68 9.07
C THR A 54 -7.31 0.11 9.00
N LYS A 55 -8.24 0.90 8.50
CA LYS A 55 -9.63 0.49 8.26
C LYS A 55 -9.94 0.74 6.79
N TYR A 56 -10.66 -0.19 6.20
CA TYR A 56 -11.04 -0.16 4.81
C TYR A 56 -12.35 -0.92 4.62
N THR A 57 -13.09 -0.56 3.57
CA THR A 57 -14.33 -1.23 3.22
C THR A 57 -14.07 -2.43 2.29
N LYS A 58 -15.09 -3.28 2.12
CA LYS A 58 -14.99 -4.40 1.16
C LYS A 58 -14.91 -3.87 -0.28
N GLU A 59 -15.57 -2.75 -0.55
CA GLU A 59 -15.59 -2.07 -1.82
C GLU A 59 -14.19 -1.54 -2.18
N GLU A 60 -13.45 -0.98 -1.21
CA GLU A 60 -12.06 -0.56 -1.45
C GLU A 60 -11.14 -1.74 -1.82
N ILE A 61 -11.28 -2.89 -1.15
CA ILE A 61 -10.51 -4.09 -1.50
C ILE A 61 -10.91 -4.60 -2.89
N LEU A 62 -12.21 -4.56 -3.20
CA LEU A 62 -12.71 -4.93 -4.52
C LEU A 62 -12.13 -4.03 -5.62
N MET A 63 -12.04 -2.72 -5.37
CA MET A 63 -11.40 -1.78 -6.31
C MET A 63 -9.93 -2.10 -6.55
N HIS A 64 -9.16 -2.42 -5.50
CA HIS A 64 -7.79 -2.87 -5.70
C HIS A 64 -7.71 -4.14 -6.56
N LYS A 65 -8.62 -5.11 -6.36
CA LYS A 65 -8.64 -6.32 -7.19
C LYS A 65 -8.89 -6.00 -8.67
N TYR A 66 -9.80 -5.06 -8.97
CA TYR A 66 -10.04 -4.63 -10.35
C TYR A 66 -8.83 -3.94 -10.95
N SER A 67 -8.20 -3.01 -10.22
CA SER A 67 -6.96 -2.37 -10.70
C SER A 67 -5.83 -3.38 -10.92
N ILE A 68 -5.70 -4.39 -10.05
CA ILE A 68 -4.72 -5.46 -10.21
C ILE A 68 -4.99 -6.29 -11.48
N ASP A 69 -6.25 -6.64 -11.74
CA ASP A 69 -6.63 -7.41 -12.93
C ASP A 69 -6.37 -6.63 -14.22
N ASP A 70 -6.68 -5.34 -14.23
CA ASP A 70 -6.46 -4.45 -15.37
C ASP A 70 -4.97 -4.31 -15.71
N PHE A 71 -4.14 -3.93 -14.72
CA PHE A 71 -2.69 -3.80 -14.94
C PHE A 71 -2.01 -5.13 -15.27
N TRP A 72 -2.54 -6.25 -14.78
CA TRP A 72 -2.06 -7.56 -15.17
C TRP A 72 -2.36 -7.84 -16.65
N GLY A 73 -3.57 -7.52 -17.12
CA GLY A 73 -3.95 -7.63 -18.51
C GLY A 73 -3.10 -6.74 -19.43
N GLU A 74 -2.81 -5.51 -19.02
CA GLU A 74 -1.92 -4.59 -19.75
C GLU A 74 -0.49 -5.14 -19.83
N MET A 75 0.09 -5.55 -18.70
CA MET A 75 1.44 -6.12 -18.67
C MET A 75 1.60 -7.33 -19.61
N GLN A 76 0.55 -8.17 -19.74
CA GLN A 76 0.53 -9.27 -20.70
C GLN A 76 0.44 -8.81 -22.17
N ARG A 77 -0.30 -7.73 -22.45
CA ARG A 77 -0.40 -7.13 -23.79
C ARG A 77 0.93 -6.50 -24.19
N ASP A 78 1.54 -5.72 -23.30
CA ASP A 78 2.80 -5.05 -23.53
C ASP A 78 3.92 -6.03 -23.86
N PHE A 79 3.97 -7.17 -23.14
CA PHE A 79 4.92 -8.24 -23.45
C PHE A 79 4.71 -8.82 -24.85
N LYS A 80 3.47 -9.06 -25.28
CA LYS A 80 3.18 -9.57 -26.63
C LYS A 80 3.59 -8.57 -27.72
N ASN A 81 3.49 -7.28 -27.42
CA ASN A 81 3.85 -6.20 -28.32
C ASN A 81 5.34 -5.83 -28.25
N ASN A 82 6.13 -6.47 -27.39
CA ASN A 82 7.51 -6.09 -27.05
C ASN A 82 7.66 -4.62 -26.62
N ASP A 83 6.63 -4.03 -26.00
CA ASP A 83 6.70 -2.67 -25.46
C ASP A 83 7.29 -2.71 -24.04
N CYS A 84 8.63 -2.66 -23.98
CA CYS A 84 9.36 -2.74 -22.71
C CYS A 84 9.03 -1.59 -21.76
N MET A 85 8.74 -0.39 -22.28
CA MET A 85 8.48 0.79 -21.45
C MET A 85 7.09 0.70 -20.82
N ALA A 86 6.07 0.39 -21.62
CA ALA A 86 4.72 0.18 -21.12
C ALA A 86 4.69 -0.99 -20.12
N PHE A 87 5.37 -2.09 -20.45
CA PHE A 87 5.48 -3.25 -19.56
C PHE A 87 6.02 -2.87 -18.19
N ASP A 88 7.14 -2.13 -18.12
CA ASP A 88 7.75 -1.78 -16.84
C ASP A 88 6.86 -0.82 -16.02
N LEU A 89 6.25 0.17 -16.67
CA LEU A 89 5.29 1.09 -16.04
C LEU A 89 4.08 0.36 -15.46
N ASN A 90 3.45 -0.51 -16.25
CA ASN A 90 2.30 -1.30 -15.80
C ASN A 90 2.70 -2.29 -14.69
N SER A 91 3.90 -2.85 -14.75
CA SER A 91 4.42 -3.73 -13.70
C SER A 91 4.58 -3.01 -12.35
N HIS A 92 5.01 -1.74 -12.37
CA HIS A 92 5.12 -0.91 -11.18
C HIS A 92 3.74 -0.57 -10.60
N LEU A 93 2.77 -0.21 -11.45
CA LEU A 93 1.40 0.08 -11.03
C LEU A 93 0.71 -1.16 -10.43
N LEU A 94 0.94 -2.33 -11.04
CA LEU A 94 0.46 -3.62 -10.54
C LEU A 94 1.02 -3.91 -9.14
N MET A 95 2.34 -3.87 -8.96
CA MET A 95 2.97 -4.17 -7.67
C MET A 95 2.55 -3.17 -6.59
N LYS A 96 2.45 -1.88 -6.92
CA LYS A 96 1.97 -0.87 -5.98
C LYS A 96 0.57 -1.20 -5.46
N ASN A 97 -0.36 -1.56 -6.35
CA ASN A 97 -1.72 -1.93 -5.96
C ASN A 97 -1.75 -3.20 -5.07
N ILE A 98 -0.93 -4.20 -5.41
CA ILE A 98 -0.80 -5.42 -4.59
C ILE A 98 -0.28 -5.08 -3.19
N ILE A 99 0.75 -4.25 -3.08
CA ILE A 99 1.32 -3.82 -1.80
C ILE A 99 0.29 -3.03 -1.00
N GLU A 100 -0.37 -2.04 -1.59
CA GLU A 100 -1.40 -1.25 -0.90
C GLU A 100 -2.53 -2.14 -0.38
N MET A 101 -3.03 -3.06 -1.21
CA MET A 101 -4.07 -4.01 -0.80
C MET A 101 -3.59 -4.95 0.32
N PHE A 102 -2.38 -5.48 0.23
CA PHE A 102 -1.79 -6.34 1.25
C PHE A 102 -1.69 -5.65 2.61
N ILE A 103 -1.15 -4.42 2.60
CA ILE A 103 -0.97 -3.60 3.81
C ILE A 103 -2.33 -3.28 4.44
N LYS A 104 -3.34 -2.94 3.62
CA LYS A 104 -4.73 -2.83 4.09
C LYS A 104 -5.17 -4.12 4.76
N ILE A 105 -5.09 -5.27 4.09
CA ILE A 105 -5.53 -6.58 4.65
C ILE A 105 -4.87 -6.91 6.00
N LYS A 106 -3.61 -6.55 6.18
CA LYS A 106 -2.87 -6.79 7.43
C LYS A 106 -3.21 -5.78 8.55
N GLY A 107 -3.98 -4.74 8.24
CA GLY A 107 -4.31 -3.67 9.18
C GLY A 107 -3.13 -2.73 9.45
N GLU A 108 -2.14 -2.71 8.57
CA GLU A 108 -0.91 -1.92 8.69
C GLU A 108 -0.97 -0.67 7.81
N TYR A 109 0.02 0.21 7.96
CA TYR A 109 0.24 1.39 7.11
C TYR A 109 1.57 1.29 6.35
N LEU A 110 1.69 2.03 5.25
CA LEU A 110 2.91 2.05 4.44
C LEU A 110 4.09 2.61 5.23
N LYS A 111 5.15 1.81 5.32
CA LYS A 111 6.45 2.22 5.87
C LYS A 111 7.26 2.97 4.80
N GLN A 112 8.42 3.48 5.18
CA GLN A 112 9.33 4.08 4.22
C GLN A 112 9.77 3.03 3.19
N PRO A 113 10.03 3.40 1.92
CA PRO A 113 10.40 2.45 0.87
C PRO A 113 11.54 1.49 1.25
N LYS A 114 12.57 2.00 1.95
CA LYS A 114 13.71 1.21 2.43
C LYS A 114 13.34 0.12 3.44
N GLU A 115 12.20 0.24 4.11
CA GLU A 115 11.72 -0.68 5.16
C GLU A 115 10.66 -1.66 4.62
N MET A 116 10.07 -1.37 3.46
CA MET A 116 8.93 -2.12 2.93
C MET A 116 9.24 -3.60 2.68
N ALA A 117 10.43 -3.91 2.15
CA ALA A 117 10.82 -5.30 1.88
C ALA A 117 10.89 -6.14 3.17
N TYR A 118 11.45 -5.57 4.23
CA TYR A 118 11.49 -6.20 5.55
C TYR A 118 10.08 -6.33 6.13
N ALA A 119 9.30 -5.25 6.13
CA ALA A 119 7.95 -5.24 6.69
C ALA A 119 7.03 -6.27 6.01
N ILE A 120 7.05 -6.38 4.68
CA ILE A 120 6.27 -7.38 3.95
C ILE A 120 6.71 -8.79 4.34
N SER A 121 8.02 -9.05 4.42
CA SER A 121 8.56 -10.37 4.74
C SER A 121 8.24 -10.80 6.18
N ASP A 122 8.21 -9.85 7.11
CA ASP A 122 7.83 -10.09 8.51
C ASP A 122 6.33 -10.45 8.62
N MET A 123 5.46 -9.71 7.91
CA MET A 123 4.02 -9.96 7.87
C MET A 123 3.62 -11.22 7.08
N ASP A 124 4.39 -11.55 6.05
CA ASP A 124 4.14 -12.67 5.14
C ASP A 124 5.43 -13.07 4.38
N LYS A 125 6.16 -14.03 4.95
CA LYS A 125 7.42 -14.54 4.38
C LYS A 125 7.26 -14.99 2.93
N LYS A 126 6.15 -15.63 2.59
CA LYS A 126 5.91 -16.20 1.25
C LYS A 126 5.73 -15.08 0.23
N LEU A 127 4.92 -14.07 0.55
CA LEU A 127 4.77 -12.90 -0.30
C LEU A 127 6.10 -12.14 -0.43
N GLY A 128 6.86 -12.00 0.66
CA GLY A 128 8.19 -11.38 0.65
C GLY A 128 9.15 -12.05 -0.33
N VAL A 129 9.18 -13.38 -0.37
CA VAL A 129 9.98 -14.15 -1.34
C VAL A 129 9.56 -13.84 -2.78
N TYR A 130 8.27 -13.91 -3.11
CA TYR A 130 7.80 -13.64 -4.46
C TYR A 130 8.04 -12.20 -4.92
N MET A 131 7.86 -11.23 -4.03
CA MET A 131 8.15 -9.83 -4.32
C MET A 131 9.65 -9.62 -4.58
N LYS A 132 10.51 -10.24 -3.77
CA LYS A 132 11.96 -10.17 -3.97
C LYS A 132 12.38 -10.80 -5.30
N GLU A 133 11.82 -11.96 -5.65
CA GLU A 133 12.05 -12.59 -6.97
C GLU A 133 11.64 -11.64 -8.11
N PHE A 134 10.46 -11.02 -8.01
CA PHE A 134 9.96 -10.09 -9.02
C PHE A 134 10.90 -8.90 -9.23
N TYR A 135 11.32 -8.23 -8.15
CA TYR A 135 12.17 -7.04 -8.24
C TYR A 135 13.63 -7.34 -8.59
N ASN A 136 14.13 -8.53 -8.28
CA ASN A 136 15.50 -8.94 -8.63
C ASN A 136 15.63 -9.40 -10.09
N THR A 137 14.51 -9.65 -10.77
CA THR A 137 14.54 -10.16 -12.14
C THR A 137 14.43 -9.03 -13.16
N GLY A 138 15.41 -8.93 -14.06
CA GLY A 138 15.42 -7.96 -15.16
C GLY A 138 14.65 -8.41 -16.40
N ASN A 139 14.28 -9.69 -16.51
CA ASN A 139 13.62 -10.25 -17.68
C ASN A 139 12.07 -10.18 -17.57
N MET A 140 11.40 -9.70 -18.62
CA MET A 140 9.94 -9.60 -18.69
C MET A 140 9.23 -10.95 -18.58
N GLN A 141 9.73 -11.99 -19.24
CA GLN A 141 9.15 -13.33 -19.22
C GLN A 141 9.18 -13.92 -17.81
N ASP A 142 10.29 -13.78 -17.09
CA ASP A 142 10.38 -14.26 -15.72
C ASP A 142 9.44 -13.50 -14.78
N LYS A 143 9.31 -12.17 -14.95
CA LYS A 143 8.31 -11.37 -14.23
C LYS A 143 6.88 -11.91 -14.48
N LEU A 144 6.53 -12.28 -15.72
CA LEU A 144 5.24 -12.89 -16.05
C LEU A 144 5.02 -14.26 -15.40
N LEU A 145 6.08 -15.02 -15.09
CA LEU A 145 5.99 -16.29 -14.37
C LEU A 145 5.83 -16.09 -12.85
N ILE A 146 6.35 -14.99 -12.31
CA ILE A 146 6.30 -14.68 -10.88
C ILE A 146 4.95 -14.06 -10.49
N VAL A 147 4.42 -13.13 -11.30
CA VAL A 147 3.18 -12.40 -11.00
C VAL A 147 2.00 -13.33 -10.64
N PRO A 148 1.71 -14.42 -11.37
CA PRO A 148 0.64 -15.34 -11.00
C PRO A 148 0.79 -15.95 -9.60
N LYS A 149 2.03 -16.17 -9.13
CA LYS A 149 2.28 -16.66 -7.76
C LYS A 149 1.85 -15.61 -6.73
N ILE A 150 2.18 -14.34 -6.98
CA ILE A 150 1.78 -13.20 -6.16
C ILE A 150 0.25 -13.04 -6.16
N LEU A 151 -0.37 -13.04 -7.34
CA LEU A 151 -1.81 -12.88 -7.50
C LEU A 151 -2.61 -13.98 -6.81
N ASN A 152 -2.20 -15.24 -6.98
CA ASN A 152 -2.85 -16.36 -6.32
C ASN A 152 -2.75 -16.26 -4.80
N HIS A 153 -1.63 -15.75 -4.28
CA HIS A 153 -1.44 -15.55 -2.84
C HIS A 153 -2.32 -14.41 -2.32
N ILE A 154 -2.31 -13.25 -2.98
CA ILE A 154 -3.06 -12.07 -2.53
C ILE A 154 -4.58 -12.25 -2.65
N TYR A 155 -5.05 -12.99 -3.66
CA TYR A 155 -6.47 -13.32 -3.78
C TYR A 155 -6.94 -14.25 -2.66
N LYS A 156 -6.11 -15.21 -2.23
CA LYS A 156 -6.45 -16.03 -1.05
C LYS A 156 -6.58 -15.19 0.22
N LEU A 157 -5.66 -14.24 0.43
CA LEU A 157 -5.69 -13.34 1.59
C LEU A 157 -6.90 -12.38 1.58
N SER A 158 -7.39 -12.02 0.40
CA SER A 158 -8.48 -11.05 0.23
C SER A 158 -9.87 -11.70 0.07
N GLY A 159 -10.02 -12.97 0.44
CA GLY A 159 -11.32 -13.68 0.40
C GLY A 159 -11.72 -14.21 -0.98
N GLY A 160 -10.75 -14.40 -1.89
CA GLY A 160 -10.95 -15.01 -3.20
C GLY A 160 -10.67 -14.10 -4.38
N LYS A 161 -10.86 -14.64 -5.58
CA LYS A 161 -10.73 -13.91 -6.85
C LYS A 161 -11.83 -12.86 -7.02
N LEU A 162 -11.74 -12.06 -8.09
CA LEU A 162 -12.82 -11.17 -8.51
C LEU A 162 -14.14 -11.94 -8.71
N PRO A 163 -15.30 -11.31 -8.40
CA PRO A 163 -16.60 -11.89 -8.71
C PRO A 163 -16.77 -12.03 -10.22
N GLN A 164 -17.42 -13.10 -10.67
CA GLN A 164 -17.64 -13.36 -12.10
C GLN A 164 -18.62 -12.37 -12.76
N LYS A 165 -19.45 -11.70 -11.97
CA LYS A 165 -20.43 -10.71 -12.44
C LYS A 165 -20.41 -9.50 -11.54
N TRP A 166 -20.48 -8.32 -12.15
CA TRP A 166 -20.70 -7.07 -11.44
C TRP A 166 -22.10 -7.07 -10.80
N GLN A 167 -22.16 -6.82 -9.51
CA GLN A 167 -23.41 -6.55 -8.81
C GLN A 167 -23.39 -5.08 -8.41
N ILE A 168 -24.02 -4.23 -9.23
CA ILE A 168 -24.37 -2.87 -8.81
C ILE A 168 -25.62 -3.04 -7.94
N LYS A 169 -25.51 -2.65 -6.67
CA LYS A 169 -26.67 -2.57 -5.78
C LYS A 169 -27.26 -1.17 -5.86
#